data_AF-A0AAW2XET7-F1
#
_entry.id   AF-A0AAW2XET7-F1
#
_cell.length_a   1.000
_cell.length_b   1.000
_cell.length_c   1.000
_cell.angle_alpha   90.00
_cell.angle_beta   90.00
_cell.angle_gamma   90.00
#
_symmetry.space_group_name_H-M   'P 1'
#
loop_
_entity.id
_entity.type
_entity.pdbx_description
1 polymer ?
#
loop_
_entity_poly.entity_id
_entity_poly.type
_entity_poly.pdbx_seq_one_letter_code
_entity_poly.pdbx_strand_id
1 'polypeptide(L)'
;MVLLRKRSLWISRRVSLLLEKNRRSLCLKQASQSWNTRFDEVILGYDFIKNDYDPCIYKKISGSSVAYLVLYVDAILLIGNDVKMLSDIKAWLSTQFSMKDMGEASYILGIKIYRDRSRRLLGLTKSSYIEKVLMRFKMEHSKRGLLPMRHGIKLSNKQSPKTNEELKRMSNISYASAVGSIQYAVQYTRPDVAYALNVTSRYQACTGEAHWGEVKCILKYLKRTKDMFLIYGGGELILEGYSDASFQSDDDDAKSQSGFVFKLNGGVVAWKEFQAGYHSGFHHGS
;
A
#
# COMPACT_ATOMS: atom_id res chain seq x y z
N MET A 1 -18.98 -3.92 -6.29
CA MET A 1 -17.76 -3.10 -6.20
C MET A 1 -17.42 -2.57 -7.57
N VAL A 2 -17.49 -1.26 -7.76
CA VAL A 2 -17.37 -0.56 -9.06
C VAL A 2 -16.32 0.53 -8.92
N LEU A 3 -15.58 0.80 -9.99
CA LEU A 3 -14.56 1.85 -10.00
C LEU A 3 -15.04 3.01 -10.89
N LEU A 4 -15.04 4.22 -10.34
CA LEU A 4 -15.20 5.45 -11.10
C LEU A 4 -13.85 6.18 -11.16
N ARG A 5 -13.57 6.85 -12.27
CA ARG A 5 -12.44 7.78 -12.38
C ARG A 5 -12.91 9.17 -12.73
N LYS A 6 -12.40 10.17 -12.03
CA LYS A 6 -12.52 11.57 -12.42
C LYS A 6 -11.89 11.77 -13.80
N ARG A 7 -12.61 12.39 -14.72
CA ARG A 7 -12.01 12.88 -15.97
C ARG A 7 -11.25 14.17 -15.65
N SER A 8 -10.05 14.33 -16.20
CA SER A 8 -9.16 15.49 -15.98
C SER A 8 -9.70 16.83 -16.51
N LEU A 9 -10.99 16.93 -16.83
CA LEU A 9 -11.65 18.11 -17.35
C LEU A 9 -12.62 18.63 -16.29
N TRP A 10 -12.11 19.39 -15.32
CA TRP A 10 -12.95 20.29 -14.51
C TRP A 10 -12.22 21.60 -14.26
N ILE A 11 -12.63 22.62 -15.00
CA ILE A 11 -12.78 23.98 -14.50
C ILE A 11 -14.26 24.31 -14.74
N SER A 12 -15.00 24.58 -13.67
CA SER A 12 -16.37 25.10 -13.74
C SER A 12 -16.39 26.41 -14.52
N ARG A 13 -17.44 26.65 -15.32
CA ARG A 13 -17.69 27.93 -16.02
C ARG A 13 -17.62 29.16 -15.11
N ARG A 14 -17.78 29.01 -13.78
CA ARG A 14 -17.65 30.11 -12.83
C ARG A 14 -16.20 30.51 -12.48
N VAL A 15 -15.24 29.64 -12.80
CA VAL A 15 -13.79 29.89 -12.65
C VAL A 15 -13.15 30.32 -13.98
N SER A 16 -13.84 30.12 -15.12
CA SER A 16 -13.35 30.52 -16.45
C SER A 16 -13.05 32.00 -16.60
N LEU A 17 -13.76 32.90 -15.90
CA LEU A 17 -13.50 34.36 -15.99
C LEU A 17 -12.19 34.81 -15.32
N LEU A 18 -11.55 33.97 -14.50
CA LEU A 18 -10.25 34.26 -13.88
C LEU A 18 -9.07 33.52 -14.53
N LEU A 19 -9.32 32.61 -15.47
CA LEU A 19 -8.31 31.68 -15.99
C LEU A 19 -8.10 31.77 -17.51
N GLU A 20 -8.21 32.95 -18.08
CA GLU A 20 -7.84 33.17 -19.49
C GLU A 20 -6.32 33.33 -19.68
N LYS A 21 -5.51 33.32 -18.61
CA LYS A 21 -4.08 33.66 -18.70
C LYS A 21 -3.05 32.54 -18.48
N ASN A 22 -3.39 31.29 -18.17
CA ASN A 22 -2.36 30.23 -18.16
C ASN A 22 -2.94 28.81 -18.12
N ARG A 23 -2.71 28.01 -19.18
CA ARG A 23 -2.95 26.55 -19.25
C ARG A 23 -2.06 25.70 -18.30
N ARG A 24 -1.55 26.28 -17.21
CA ARG A 24 -0.58 25.65 -16.29
C ARG A 24 -1.11 25.43 -14.86
N SER A 25 -2.35 25.81 -14.55
CA SER A 25 -2.91 25.73 -13.18
C SER A 25 -3.46 24.35 -12.76
N LEU A 26 -3.43 23.35 -13.65
CA LEU A 26 -3.92 21.98 -13.37
C LEU A 26 -3.09 21.20 -12.32
N CYS A 27 -1.91 21.70 -11.91
CA CYS A 27 -0.97 21.00 -11.02
C CYS A 27 -0.70 21.70 -9.66
N LEU A 28 -1.52 22.66 -9.23
CA LEU A 28 -1.32 23.29 -7.91
C LEU A 28 -1.96 22.44 -6.80
N LYS A 29 -1.24 22.25 -5.68
CA LYS A 29 -1.77 21.60 -4.45
C LYS A 29 -3.14 22.17 -4.03
N GLN A 30 -3.35 23.46 -4.29
CA GLN A 30 -4.62 24.16 -4.05
C GLN A 30 -5.77 23.60 -4.89
N ALA A 31 -5.55 23.26 -6.16
CA ALA A 31 -6.60 22.72 -7.03
C ALA A 31 -7.07 21.33 -6.56
N SER A 32 -6.14 20.46 -6.13
CA SER A 32 -6.49 19.17 -5.55
C SER A 32 -7.25 19.31 -4.23
N GLN A 33 -6.84 20.25 -3.38
CA GLN A 33 -7.50 20.51 -2.11
C GLN A 33 -8.91 21.06 -2.31
N SER A 34 -9.08 22.09 -3.15
CA SER A 34 -10.39 22.66 -3.46
C SER A 34 -11.34 21.62 -4.07
N TRP A 35 -10.83 20.73 -4.93
CA TRP A 35 -11.64 19.64 -5.45
C TRP A 35 -12.06 18.67 -4.35
N ASN A 36 -11.14 18.30 -3.44
CA ASN A 36 -11.47 17.41 -2.33
C ASN A 36 -12.49 18.03 -1.37
N THR A 37 -12.36 19.31 -1.04
CA THR A 37 -13.35 20.06 -0.23
C THR A 37 -14.71 20.07 -0.91
N ARG A 38 -14.76 20.39 -2.21
CA ARG A 38 -16.01 20.35 -2.97
C ARG A 38 -16.62 18.94 -3.03
N PHE A 39 -15.79 17.92 -3.16
CA PHE A 39 -16.24 16.53 -3.15
C PHE A 39 -16.86 16.15 -1.81
N ASP A 40 -16.19 16.49 -0.72
CA ASP A 40 -16.65 16.26 0.66
C ASP A 40 -18.03 16.91 0.88
N GLU A 41 -18.17 18.21 0.58
CA GLU A 41 -19.45 18.94 0.69
C GLU A 41 -20.59 18.25 -0.08
N VAL A 42 -20.34 17.85 -1.33
CA VAL A 42 -21.34 17.25 -2.20
C VAL A 42 -21.75 15.87 -1.70
N ILE A 43 -20.78 15.03 -1.30
CA ILE A 43 -21.04 13.69 -0.79
C ILE A 43 -21.84 13.74 0.51
N LEU A 44 -21.46 14.60 1.45
CA LEU A 44 -22.18 14.80 2.70
C LEU A 44 -23.62 15.29 2.47
N GLY A 45 -23.83 16.15 1.47
CA GLY A 45 -25.15 16.60 1.03
C GLY A 45 -26.03 15.50 0.39
N TYR A 46 -25.50 14.30 0.18
CA TYR A 46 -26.21 13.14 -0.34
C TYR A 46 -26.23 11.98 0.66
N ASP A 47 -26.44 12.29 1.94
CA ASP A 47 -26.62 11.36 3.08
C ASP A 47 -25.47 10.37 3.31
N PHE A 48 -24.29 10.64 2.76
CA PHE A 48 -23.11 9.92 3.17
C PHE A 48 -22.58 10.48 4.48
N ILE A 49 -22.13 9.57 5.34
CA ILE A 49 -21.45 9.86 6.58
C ILE A 49 -19.96 9.59 6.35
N LYS A 50 -19.13 10.59 6.60
CA LYS A 50 -17.68 10.46 6.54
C LYS A 50 -17.18 9.62 7.71
N ASN A 51 -16.18 8.77 7.47
CA ASN A 51 -15.56 7.99 8.52
C ASN A 51 -14.63 8.87 9.37
N ASP A 52 -14.71 8.73 10.69
CA ASP A 52 -13.93 9.54 11.63
C ASP A 52 -12.43 9.20 11.64
N TYR A 53 -12.10 7.95 11.33
CA TYR A 53 -10.72 7.45 11.35
C TYR A 53 -10.02 7.58 9.99
N ASP A 54 -10.78 7.44 8.90
CA ASP A 54 -10.28 7.59 7.54
C ASP A 54 -11.15 8.57 6.74
N PRO A 55 -10.74 9.85 6.65
CA PRO A 55 -11.44 10.91 5.92
C PRO A 55 -11.65 10.65 4.41
N CYS A 56 -11.04 9.60 3.85
CA CYS A 56 -11.24 9.19 2.47
C CYS A 56 -12.36 8.15 2.30
N ILE A 57 -12.95 7.66 3.40
CA ILE A 57 -14.02 6.67 3.41
C ILE A 57 -15.34 7.33 3.81
N TYR A 58 -16.37 7.09 3.00
CA TYR A 58 -17.73 7.54 3.25
C TYR A 58 -18.66 6.34 3.25
N LYS A 59 -19.71 6.40 4.05
CA LYS A 59 -20.69 5.34 4.28
C LYS A 59 -22.10 5.90 4.11
N LYS A 60 -22.94 5.24 3.31
CA LYS A 60 -24.37 5.52 3.22
C LYS A 60 -25.14 4.26 3.60
N ILE A 61 -26.12 4.40 4.50
CA ILE A 61 -27.04 3.33 4.89
C ILE A 61 -28.46 3.76 4.53
N SER A 62 -29.23 2.86 3.93
CA SER A 62 -30.68 3.01 3.75
C SER A 62 -31.35 1.65 4.01
N GLY A 63 -31.98 1.50 5.17
CA GLY A 63 -32.51 0.21 5.63
C GLY A 63 -31.41 -0.85 5.70
N SER A 64 -31.58 -1.97 4.98
CA SER A 64 -30.57 -3.04 4.85
C SER A 64 -29.50 -2.77 3.80
N SER A 65 -29.65 -1.73 3.00
CA SER A 65 -28.70 -1.38 1.93
C SER A 65 -27.57 -0.51 2.48
N VAL A 66 -26.35 -0.90 2.18
CA VAL A 66 -25.13 -0.22 2.62
C VAL A 66 -24.23 0.01 1.41
N ALA A 67 -23.73 1.25 1.29
CA ALA A 67 -22.71 1.61 0.33
C ALA A 67 -21.52 2.27 1.04
N TYR A 68 -20.32 1.86 0.67
CA TYR A 68 -19.06 2.49 1.02
C TYR A 68 -18.46 3.11 -0.22
N LEU A 69 -18.02 4.36 -0.08
CA LEU A 69 -17.29 5.08 -1.10
C LEU A 69 -15.89 5.37 -0.56
N VAL A 70 -14.87 4.86 -1.24
CA VAL A 70 -13.47 5.11 -0.90
C VAL A 70 -12.88 6.00 -1.99
N LEU A 71 -12.49 7.22 -1.61
CA LEU A 71 -11.88 8.20 -2.49
C LEU A 71 -10.36 8.10 -2.42
N TYR A 72 -9.71 7.94 -3.56
CA TYR A 72 -8.26 8.05 -3.68
C TYR A 72 -7.90 8.93 -4.87
N VAL A 73 -7.49 10.17 -4.60
CA VAL A 73 -7.08 11.16 -5.62
C VAL A 73 -8.14 11.29 -6.74
N ASP A 74 -7.93 10.62 -7.89
CA ASP A 74 -8.82 10.63 -9.06
C ASP A 74 -9.70 9.38 -9.18
N ALA A 75 -9.49 8.37 -8.34
CA ALA A 75 -10.22 7.11 -8.32
C ALA A 75 -11.22 7.06 -7.18
N ILE A 76 -12.43 6.59 -7.46
CA ILE A 76 -13.48 6.36 -6.47
C ILE A 76 -13.88 4.91 -6.55
N LEU A 77 -13.68 4.19 -5.45
CA LEU A 77 -14.13 2.82 -5.31
C LEU A 77 -15.46 2.78 -4.58
N LEU A 78 -16.49 2.27 -5.25
CA LEU A 78 -17.82 2.14 -4.69
C LEU A 78 -18.09 0.66 -4.37
N ILE A 79 -18.35 0.36 -3.11
CA ILE A 79 -18.62 -0.98 -2.57
C ILE A 79 -20.02 -0.96 -1.97
N GLY A 80 -20.79 -2.02 -2.11
CA GLY A 80 -22.10 -2.10 -1.47
C GLY A 80 -22.76 -3.44 -1.72
N ASN A 81 -23.82 -3.69 -0.97
CA ASN A 81 -24.60 -4.94 -1.04
C ASN A 81 -25.83 -4.85 -1.94
N ASP A 82 -26.25 -3.64 -2.36
CA ASP A 82 -27.40 -3.43 -3.24
C ASP A 82 -27.02 -2.76 -4.57
N VAL A 83 -27.30 -3.45 -5.68
CA VAL A 83 -26.88 -3.01 -7.03
C VAL A 83 -27.63 -1.76 -7.46
N LYS A 84 -28.89 -1.60 -7.04
CA LYS A 84 -29.72 -0.45 -7.39
C LYS A 84 -29.18 0.81 -6.72
N MET A 85 -28.97 0.79 -5.41
CA MET A 85 -28.32 1.86 -4.65
C MET A 85 -26.98 2.25 -5.27
N LEU A 86 -26.13 1.28 -5.64
CA LEU A 86 -24.85 1.60 -6.28
C LEU A 86 -25.05 2.29 -7.64
N SER A 87 -26.05 1.89 -8.43
CA SER A 87 -26.35 2.50 -9.73
C SER A 87 -26.89 3.92 -9.58
N ASP A 88 -27.76 4.16 -8.59
CA ASP A 88 -28.32 5.47 -8.29
C ASP A 88 -27.21 6.44 -7.83
N ILE A 89 -26.32 5.98 -6.93
CA ILE A 89 -25.14 6.74 -6.49
C ILE A 89 -24.25 7.10 -7.69
N LYS A 90 -23.98 6.17 -8.60
CA LYS A 90 -23.16 6.44 -9.80
C LYS A 90 -23.80 7.46 -10.73
N ALA A 91 -25.11 7.33 -10.98
CA ALA A 91 -25.85 8.25 -11.83
C ALA A 91 -25.81 9.65 -11.23
N TRP A 92 -26.11 9.77 -9.93
CA TRP A 92 -26.06 11.03 -9.21
C TRP A 92 -24.65 11.64 -9.20
N LEU A 93 -23.59 10.86 -8.89
CA LEU A 93 -22.20 11.35 -8.94
C LEU A 93 -21.82 11.89 -10.32
N SER A 94 -22.31 11.26 -11.39
CA SER A 94 -22.06 11.68 -12.77
C SER A 94 -22.76 13.00 -13.11
N THR A 95 -23.84 13.37 -12.39
CA THR A 95 -24.45 14.71 -12.51
C THR A 95 -23.63 15.80 -11.83
N GLN A 96 -22.90 15.46 -10.76
CA GLN A 96 -22.13 16.41 -9.97
C GLN A 96 -20.70 16.61 -10.51
N PHE A 97 -20.12 15.55 -11.06
CA PHE A 97 -18.71 15.54 -11.48
C PHE A 97 -18.55 14.86 -12.84
N SER A 98 -17.59 15.35 -13.62
CA SER A 98 -17.18 14.68 -14.86
C SER A 98 -16.41 13.41 -14.52
N MET A 99 -17.08 12.27 -14.56
CA MET A 99 -16.51 10.95 -14.23
C MET A 99 -16.66 9.96 -15.38
N LYS A 100 -15.84 8.91 -15.35
CA LYS A 100 -15.94 7.74 -16.21
C LYS A 100 -16.19 6.53 -15.33
N ASP A 101 -17.27 5.81 -15.62
CA ASP A 101 -17.51 4.48 -15.06
C ASP A 101 -16.54 3.49 -15.74
N MET A 102 -15.72 2.83 -14.91
CA MET A 102 -14.75 1.82 -15.35
C MET A 102 -15.33 0.40 -15.20
N GLY A 103 -16.58 0.26 -14.77
CA GLY A 103 -17.25 -1.00 -14.54
C GLY A 103 -16.78 -1.69 -13.27
N GLU A 104 -16.90 -3.02 -13.25
CA GLU A 104 -16.46 -3.83 -12.11
C GLU A 104 -14.97 -3.61 -11.83
N ALA A 105 -14.65 -3.27 -10.58
CA ALA A 105 -13.28 -2.95 -10.21
C ALA A 105 -12.39 -4.21 -10.29
N SER A 106 -11.53 -4.26 -11.30
CA SER A 106 -10.51 -5.30 -11.51
C SER A 106 -9.11 -4.85 -11.09
N TYR A 107 -8.86 -3.54 -11.00
CA TYR A 107 -7.62 -2.95 -10.50
C TYR A 107 -7.89 -1.70 -9.67
N ILE A 108 -7.13 -1.53 -8.58
CA ILE A 108 -7.10 -0.29 -7.79
C ILE A 108 -5.69 -0.08 -7.24
N LEU A 109 -5.13 1.13 -7.35
CA LEU A 109 -3.76 1.44 -6.86
C LEU A 109 -2.67 0.44 -7.29
N GLY A 110 -2.75 -0.05 -8.53
CA GLY A 110 -1.81 -1.06 -9.03
C GLY A 110 -1.99 -2.46 -8.44
N ILE A 111 -3.01 -2.67 -7.61
CA ILE A 111 -3.42 -3.97 -7.07
C ILE A 111 -4.48 -4.55 -8.02
N LYS A 112 -4.23 -5.75 -8.52
CA LYS A 112 -5.22 -6.56 -9.22
C LYS A 112 -6.15 -7.19 -8.20
N ILE A 113 -7.45 -7.06 -8.45
CA ILE A 113 -8.50 -7.65 -7.63
C ILE A 113 -9.04 -8.87 -8.36
N TYR A 114 -8.96 -10.02 -7.70
CA TYR A 114 -9.62 -11.25 -8.10
C TYR A 114 -10.88 -11.43 -7.26
N ARG A 115 -11.98 -11.86 -7.88
CA ARG A 115 -13.24 -12.17 -7.19
C ARG A 115 -13.78 -13.49 -7.69
N ASP A 116 -14.09 -14.38 -6.75
CA ASP A 116 -14.90 -15.56 -6.99
C ASP A 116 -16.17 -15.45 -6.14
N ARG A 117 -17.29 -15.17 -6.80
CA ARG A 117 -18.58 -15.00 -6.12
C ARG A 117 -19.15 -16.33 -5.63
N SER A 118 -18.90 -17.41 -6.36
CA SER A 118 -19.39 -18.75 -6.03
C SER A 118 -18.75 -19.26 -4.74
N ARG A 119 -17.44 -19.03 -4.60
CA ARG A 119 -16.66 -19.40 -3.41
C ARG A 119 -16.58 -18.28 -2.37
N ARG A 120 -17.20 -17.13 -2.66
CA ARG A 120 -17.15 -15.90 -1.84
C ARG A 120 -15.71 -15.46 -1.50
N LEU A 121 -14.77 -15.59 -2.45
CA LEU A 121 -13.38 -15.20 -2.26
C LEU A 121 -13.08 -13.85 -2.89
N LEU A 122 -12.28 -13.04 -2.19
CA LEU A 122 -11.66 -11.83 -2.71
C LEU A 122 -10.14 -12.00 -2.63
N GLY A 123 -9.45 -11.84 -3.75
CA GLY A 123 -8.00 -11.95 -3.83
C GLY A 123 -7.34 -10.64 -4.25
N LEU A 124 -6.21 -10.28 -3.64
CA LEU A 124 -5.40 -9.12 -4.00
C LEU A 124 -4.00 -9.56 -4.43
N THR A 125 -3.51 -9.04 -5.56
CA THR A 125 -2.13 -9.29 -6.00
C THR A 125 -1.52 -8.09 -6.71
N LYS A 126 -0.18 -8.02 -6.70
CA LYS A 126 0.64 -7.04 -7.43
C LYS A 126 1.58 -7.74 -8.42
N SER A 127 1.19 -8.89 -8.97
CA SER A 127 2.04 -9.72 -9.86
C SER A 127 2.73 -8.93 -10.98
N SER A 128 1.98 -8.15 -11.75
CA SER A 128 2.53 -7.32 -12.84
C SER A 128 3.48 -6.21 -12.35
N TYR A 129 3.29 -5.72 -11.12
CA TYR A 129 4.23 -4.78 -10.52
C TYR A 129 5.52 -5.49 -10.12
N ILE A 130 5.42 -6.67 -9.50
CA ILE A 130 6.59 -7.49 -9.12
C ILE A 130 7.43 -7.80 -10.36
N GLU A 131 6.82 -8.15 -11.50
CA GLU A 131 7.53 -8.36 -12.76
C GLU A 131 8.32 -7.13 -13.22
N LYS A 132 7.71 -5.94 -13.15
CA LYS A 132 8.38 -4.67 -13.47
C LYS A 132 9.57 -4.40 -12.55
N VAL A 133 9.43 -4.69 -11.25
CA VAL A 133 10.52 -4.56 -10.28
C VAL A 133 11.65 -5.53 -10.61
N LEU A 134 11.34 -6.77 -10.94
CA LEU A 134 12.35 -7.76 -11.32
C LEU A 134 13.14 -7.31 -12.56
N MET A 135 12.46 -6.84 -13.61
CA MET A 135 13.12 -6.30 -14.80
C MET A 135 14.00 -5.09 -14.47
N ARG A 136 13.49 -4.15 -13.65
CA ARG A 136 14.21 -2.94 -13.27
C ARG A 136 15.56 -3.23 -12.59
N PHE A 137 15.62 -4.29 -11.79
CA PHE A 137 16.82 -4.68 -11.06
C PHE A 137 17.58 -5.86 -11.68
N LYS A 138 17.28 -6.22 -12.95
CA LYS A 138 17.93 -7.31 -13.70
C LYS A 138 17.83 -8.67 -13.02
N MET A 139 16.66 -8.96 -12.43
CA MET A 139 16.35 -10.15 -11.65
C MET A 139 15.34 -11.08 -12.34
N GLU A 140 14.85 -10.73 -13.52
CA GLU A 140 13.87 -11.49 -14.31
C GLU A 140 14.38 -12.89 -14.70
N HIS A 141 15.70 -13.07 -14.88
CA HIS A 141 16.34 -14.36 -15.16
C HIS A 141 17.01 -15.00 -13.92
N SER A 142 16.87 -14.40 -12.73
CA SER A 142 17.47 -14.93 -11.50
C SER A 142 16.86 -16.27 -11.05
N LYS A 143 17.54 -17.01 -10.18
CA LYS A 143 16.96 -18.22 -9.54
C LYS A 143 15.73 -17.86 -8.70
N ARG A 144 14.74 -18.75 -8.61
CA ARG A 144 13.56 -18.58 -7.75
C ARG A 144 13.93 -18.91 -6.30
N GLY A 145 13.92 -17.90 -5.43
CA GLY A 145 14.30 -18.02 -4.01
C GLY A 145 13.19 -18.67 -3.19
N LEU A 146 13.57 -19.53 -2.24
CA LEU A 146 12.63 -20.24 -1.35
C LEU A 146 12.11 -19.37 -0.21
N LEU A 147 12.99 -18.56 0.38
CA LEU A 147 12.72 -17.76 1.57
C LEU A 147 12.97 -16.28 1.28
N PRO A 148 12.19 -15.37 1.88
CA PRO A 148 12.41 -13.93 1.75
C PRO A 148 13.72 -13.47 2.39
N MET A 149 14.18 -14.16 3.44
CA MET A 149 15.46 -13.94 4.11
C MET A 149 16.01 -15.30 4.59
N ARG A 150 17.32 -15.46 4.63
CA ARG A 150 17.96 -16.70 5.09
C ARG A 150 18.04 -16.73 6.61
N HIS A 151 17.77 -17.90 7.21
CA HIS A 151 17.95 -18.08 8.65
C HIS A 151 19.42 -17.91 9.04
N GLY A 152 19.65 -17.28 10.21
CA GLY A 152 20.99 -17.09 10.78
C GLY A 152 21.81 -15.95 10.16
N ILE A 153 21.26 -15.20 9.20
CA ILE A 153 21.95 -14.00 8.68
C ILE A 153 21.74 -12.83 9.63
N LYS A 154 22.86 -12.35 10.18
CA LYS A 154 22.97 -11.11 10.94
C LYS A 154 23.59 -10.05 10.03
N LEU A 155 22.79 -9.05 9.68
CA LEU A 155 23.29 -7.86 8.99
C LEU A 155 23.83 -6.89 10.04
N SER A 156 24.86 -6.12 9.68
CA SER A 156 25.45 -5.13 10.57
C SER A 156 26.10 -4.00 9.79
N ASN A 157 26.12 -2.81 10.38
CA ASN A 157 26.86 -1.66 9.87
C ASN A 157 28.36 -1.96 9.68
N LYS A 158 28.92 -2.97 10.37
CA LYS A 158 30.30 -3.45 10.16
C LYS A 158 30.54 -4.02 8.75
N GLN A 159 29.48 -4.38 8.03
CA GLN A 159 29.50 -4.88 6.66
C GLN A 159 29.36 -3.77 5.61
N SER A 160 29.37 -2.50 6.04
CA SER A 160 29.44 -1.36 5.14
C SER A 160 30.76 -1.35 4.36
N PRO A 161 30.80 -0.73 3.16
CA PRO A 161 32.02 -0.63 2.36
C PRO A 161 33.17 -0.01 3.16
N LYS A 162 34.33 -0.65 3.15
CA LYS A 162 35.54 -0.17 3.86
C LYS A 162 36.60 0.34 2.91
N THR A 163 36.60 -0.15 1.68
CA THR A 163 37.57 0.22 0.64
C THR A 163 36.95 1.13 -0.41
N ASN A 164 37.77 1.96 -1.06
CA ASN A 164 37.34 2.79 -2.19
C ASN A 164 36.77 1.96 -3.36
N GLU A 165 37.24 0.73 -3.54
CA GLU A 165 36.73 -0.19 -4.56
C GLU A 165 35.33 -0.71 -4.21
N GLU A 166 35.08 -1.06 -2.96
CA GLU A 166 33.73 -1.43 -2.49
C GLU A 166 32.77 -0.24 -2.58
N LEU A 167 33.21 0.96 -2.21
CA LEU A 167 32.40 2.18 -2.34
C LEU A 167 31.99 2.43 -3.80
N LYS A 168 32.93 2.32 -4.75
CA LYS A 168 32.65 2.44 -6.20
C LYS A 168 31.73 1.35 -6.72
N ARG A 169 31.83 0.11 -6.21
CA ARG A 169 30.91 -0.97 -6.58
C ARG A 169 29.49 -0.69 -6.08
N MET A 170 29.38 -0.25 -4.82
CA MET A 170 28.09 0.03 -4.19
C MET A 170 27.43 1.30 -4.71
N SER A 171 28.18 2.31 -5.16
CA SER A 171 27.62 3.55 -5.72
C SER A 171 26.77 3.32 -6.98
N ASN A 172 27.02 2.24 -7.70
CA ASN A 172 26.26 1.86 -8.90
C ASN A 172 24.96 1.12 -8.58
N ILE A 173 24.73 0.74 -7.31
CA ILE A 173 23.56 0.00 -6.88
C ILE A 173 22.53 0.97 -6.30
N SER A 174 21.34 1.04 -6.92
CA SER A 174 20.23 1.84 -6.41
C SER A 174 19.49 1.14 -5.25
N TYR A 175 20.19 0.94 -4.12
CA TYR A 175 19.68 0.17 -2.96
C TYR A 175 18.37 0.73 -2.41
N ALA A 176 18.32 2.03 -2.10
CA ALA A 176 17.12 2.70 -1.60
C ALA A 176 15.95 2.57 -2.60
N SER A 177 16.22 2.61 -3.90
CA SER A 177 15.19 2.39 -4.91
C SER A 177 14.67 0.95 -4.93
N ALA A 178 15.52 -0.05 -4.66
CA ALA A 178 15.12 -1.45 -4.58
C ALA A 178 14.27 -1.69 -3.33
N VAL A 179 14.72 -1.21 -2.17
CA VAL A 179 13.98 -1.26 -0.90
C VAL A 179 12.62 -0.57 -1.04
N GLY A 180 12.56 0.63 -1.62
CA GLY A 180 11.30 1.33 -1.87
C GLY A 180 10.37 0.58 -2.82
N SER A 181 10.92 -0.11 -3.82
CA SER A 181 10.11 -0.95 -4.74
C SER A 181 9.55 -2.19 -4.02
N ILE A 182 10.33 -2.81 -3.15
CA ILE A 182 9.90 -3.94 -2.32
C ILE A 182 8.83 -3.46 -1.32
N GLN A 183 9.02 -2.31 -0.68
CA GLN A 183 8.04 -1.70 0.23
C GLN A 183 6.68 -1.52 -0.44
N TYR A 184 6.66 -1.04 -1.68
CA TYR A 184 5.41 -0.92 -2.41
C TYR A 184 4.77 -2.28 -2.74
N ALA A 185 5.55 -3.34 -3.00
CA ALA A 185 5.02 -4.69 -3.17
C ALA A 185 4.44 -5.27 -1.86
N VAL A 186 5.13 -5.03 -0.74
CA VAL A 186 4.69 -5.40 0.62
C VAL A 186 3.36 -4.75 0.92
N GLN A 187 3.28 -3.43 0.75
CA GLN A 187 2.09 -2.66 1.08
C GLN A 187 0.83 -3.26 0.43
N TYR A 188 -0.16 -3.58 1.27
CA TYR A 188 -1.46 -4.17 0.90
C TYR A 188 -1.49 -5.61 0.38
N THR A 189 -0.36 -6.24 -0.02
CA THR A 189 -0.42 -7.56 -0.69
C THR A 189 0.61 -8.60 -0.29
N ARG A 190 1.77 -8.21 0.27
CA ARG A 190 2.87 -9.16 0.56
C ARG A 190 3.36 -9.06 2.01
N PRO A 191 2.51 -9.39 3.00
CA PRO A 191 2.89 -9.37 4.42
C PRO A 191 4.04 -10.36 4.72
N ASP A 192 4.16 -11.44 3.95
CA ASP A 192 5.19 -12.46 4.04
C ASP A 192 6.63 -11.96 3.78
N VAL A 193 6.78 -10.75 3.24
CA VAL A 193 8.08 -10.11 2.99
C VAL A 193 8.38 -8.99 4.00
N ALA A 194 7.42 -8.62 4.85
CA ALA A 194 7.52 -7.45 5.74
C ALA A 194 8.75 -7.50 6.66
N TYR A 195 9.04 -8.66 7.25
CA TYR A 195 10.20 -8.86 8.11
C TYR A 195 11.53 -8.62 7.37
N ALA A 196 11.73 -9.32 6.25
CA ALA A 196 12.96 -9.19 5.46
C ALA A 196 13.19 -7.76 4.95
N LEU A 197 12.10 -7.09 4.59
CA LEU A 197 12.12 -5.68 4.22
C LEU A 197 12.51 -4.80 5.41
N ASN A 198 11.93 -5.01 6.59
CA ASN A 198 12.27 -4.24 7.79
C ASN A 198 13.78 -4.31 8.08
N VAL A 199 14.36 -5.51 8.07
CA VAL A 199 15.79 -5.72 8.33
C VAL A 199 16.67 -5.04 7.28
N THR A 200 16.39 -5.25 6.00
CA THR A 200 17.18 -4.65 4.91
C THR A 200 17.02 -3.12 4.84
N SER A 201 15.87 -2.57 5.25
CA SER A 201 15.62 -1.13 5.21
C SER A 201 16.53 -0.29 6.13
N ARG A 202 17.14 -0.91 7.15
CA ARG A 202 18.01 -0.24 8.13
C ARG A 202 19.33 0.25 7.53
N TYR A 203 19.82 -0.43 6.50
CA TYR A 203 21.15 -0.19 5.92
C TYR A 203 21.11 0.67 4.64
N GLN A 204 20.09 1.52 4.49
CA GLN A 204 19.96 2.41 3.33
C GLN A 204 21.04 3.50 3.27
N ALA A 205 21.55 3.95 4.43
CA ALA A 205 22.62 4.95 4.51
C ALA A 205 24.03 4.33 4.36
N CYS A 206 24.20 3.07 4.76
CA CYS A 206 25.50 2.39 4.79
C CYS A 206 25.39 1.01 4.12
N THR A 207 25.16 1.00 2.81
CA THR A 207 24.91 -0.24 2.06
C THR A 207 26.21 -0.94 1.66
N GLY A 208 26.40 -2.18 2.10
CA GLY A 208 27.45 -3.08 1.63
C GLY A 208 26.92 -4.22 0.75
N GLU A 209 27.83 -5.02 0.21
CA GLU A 209 27.50 -6.15 -0.67
C GLU A 209 26.65 -7.22 0.04
N ALA A 210 26.87 -7.43 1.34
CA ALA A 210 26.05 -8.34 2.15
C ALA A 210 24.58 -7.88 2.19
N HIS A 211 24.35 -6.58 2.43
CA HIS A 211 23.02 -5.97 2.43
C HIS A 211 22.34 -6.12 1.07
N TRP A 212 23.08 -5.86 -0.02
CA TRP A 212 22.57 -6.06 -1.38
C TRP A 212 22.27 -7.53 -1.70
N GLY A 213 23.07 -8.46 -1.15
CA GLY A 213 22.82 -9.90 -1.20
C GLY A 213 21.43 -10.28 -0.69
N GLU A 214 21.03 -9.74 0.45
CA GLU A 214 19.72 -10.00 1.05
C GLU A 214 18.57 -9.34 0.29
N VAL A 215 18.76 -8.12 -0.23
CA VAL A 215 17.75 -7.51 -1.13
C VAL A 215 17.54 -8.36 -2.39
N LYS A 216 18.63 -8.88 -2.98
CA LYS A 216 18.53 -9.84 -4.09
C LYS A 216 17.82 -11.13 -3.66
N CYS A 217 17.97 -11.58 -2.41
CA CYS A 217 17.25 -12.73 -1.87
C CYS A 217 15.73 -12.48 -1.86
N ILE A 218 15.30 -11.32 -1.35
CA ILE A 218 13.90 -10.89 -1.35
C ILE A 218 13.35 -10.87 -2.78
N LEU A 219 14.07 -10.28 -3.74
CA LEU A 219 13.63 -10.23 -5.14
C LEU A 219 13.49 -11.64 -5.75
N LYS A 220 14.42 -12.55 -5.46
CA LYS A 220 14.31 -13.96 -5.90
C LYS A 220 13.09 -14.66 -5.31
N TYR A 221 12.76 -14.37 -4.05
CA TYR A 221 11.56 -14.89 -3.40
C TYR A 221 10.29 -14.31 -4.01
N LEU A 222 10.22 -12.98 -4.19
CA LEU A 222 9.11 -12.32 -4.90
C LEU A 222 8.92 -12.90 -6.29
N LYS A 223 9.98 -13.24 -7.02
CA LYS A 223 9.90 -13.94 -8.32
C LYS A 223 9.23 -15.31 -8.21
N ARG A 224 9.53 -16.07 -7.16
CA ARG A 224 8.90 -17.38 -6.92
C ARG A 224 7.41 -17.25 -6.65
N THR A 225 7.02 -16.22 -5.90
CA THR A 225 5.67 -16.05 -5.36
C THR A 225 4.89 -14.92 -6.02
N LYS A 226 5.31 -14.47 -7.21
CA LYS A 226 4.72 -13.30 -7.90
C LYS A 226 3.23 -13.50 -8.20
N ASP A 227 2.81 -14.74 -8.44
CA ASP A 227 1.44 -15.11 -8.81
C ASP A 227 0.56 -15.48 -7.59
N MET A 228 1.09 -15.34 -6.37
CA MET A 228 0.30 -15.52 -5.16
C MET A 228 -0.67 -14.36 -4.94
N PHE A 229 -1.75 -14.67 -4.23
CA PHE A 229 -2.81 -13.73 -3.87
C PHE A 229 -2.97 -13.71 -2.36
N LEU A 230 -3.22 -12.52 -1.81
CA LEU A 230 -3.77 -12.37 -0.47
C LEU A 230 -5.29 -12.59 -0.56
N ILE A 231 -5.76 -13.71 -0.01
CA ILE A 231 -7.16 -14.15 -0.13
C ILE A 231 -7.94 -13.85 1.15
N TYR A 232 -9.12 -13.25 0.99
CA TYR A 232 -10.13 -13.08 2.01
C TYR A 232 -11.30 -14.02 1.71
N GLY A 233 -11.66 -14.84 2.70
CA GLY A 233 -12.78 -15.76 2.64
C GLY A 233 -14.13 -15.08 2.89
N GLY A 234 -15.19 -15.74 2.43
CA GLY A 234 -16.56 -15.40 2.82
C GLY A 234 -16.96 -16.12 4.11
N GLY A 235 -18.05 -15.66 4.72
CA GLY A 235 -18.58 -16.25 5.96
C GLY A 235 -18.88 -15.17 6.99
N GLU A 236 -18.95 -15.59 8.24
CA GLU A 236 -18.92 -14.69 9.39
C GLU A 236 -17.58 -13.93 9.43
N LEU A 237 -17.61 -12.69 9.90
CA LEU A 237 -16.39 -11.87 10.00
C LEU A 237 -15.61 -12.29 11.24
N ILE A 238 -14.51 -13.02 11.03
CA ILE A 238 -13.62 -13.48 12.10
C ILE A 238 -12.32 -12.68 12.03
N LEU A 239 -12.04 -11.91 13.08
CA LEU A 239 -10.80 -11.18 13.27
C LEU A 239 -9.85 -11.99 14.15
N GLU A 240 -8.67 -12.32 13.63
CA GLU A 240 -7.62 -13.02 14.38
C GLU A 240 -6.39 -12.12 14.49
N GLY A 241 -5.81 -12.01 15.68
CA GLY A 241 -4.60 -11.22 15.94
C GLY A 241 -3.47 -12.09 16.46
N TYR A 242 -2.27 -11.87 15.93
CA TYR A 242 -1.05 -12.52 16.40
C TYR A 242 0.00 -11.43 16.64
N SER A 243 0.78 -11.57 17.69
CA SER A 243 1.90 -10.68 18.01
C SER A 243 3.10 -11.51 18.41
N ASP A 244 4.27 -11.07 18.00
CA ASP A 244 5.55 -11.69 18.37
C ASP A 244 6.58 -10.61 18.71
N ALA A 245 7.52 -10.95 19.59
CA ALA A 245 8.60 -10.06 19.97
C ALA A 245 9.89 -10.86 20.24
N SER A 246 11.01 -10.33 19.76
CA SER A 246 12.35 -10.87 20.02
C SER A 246 13.21 -9.82 20.71
N PHE A 247 13.87 -10.23 21.78
CA PHE A 247 14.73 -9.38 22.60
C PHE A 247 16.13 -9.25 21.98
N GLN A 248 16.67 -8.03 21.97
CA GLN A 248 18.04 -7.71 21.48
C GLN A 248 18.38 -8.37 20.13
N SER A 249 17.45 -8.34 19.20
CA SER A 249 17.60 -9.02 17.91
C SER A 249 18.35 -8.20 16.85
N ASP A 250 18.78 -6.98 17.18
CA ASP A 250 19.70 -6.19 16.37
C ASP A 250 21.11 -6.18 16.99
N ASP A 251 22.10 -6.64 16.24
CA ASP A 251 23.49 -6.73 16.68
C ASP A 251 24.20 -5.36 16.74
N ASP A 252 23.65 -4.32 16.08
CA ASP A 252 24.27 -3.00 16.05
C ASP A 252 23.80 -2.10 17.20
N ASP A 253 22.52 -2.15 17.56
CA ASP A 253 21.93 -1.24 18.56
C ASP A 253 21.18 -1.95 19.69
N ALA A 254 21.23 -3.28 19.75
CA ALA A 254 20.60 -4.12 20.76
C ALA A 254 19.09 -3.86 20.91
N LYS A 255 18.44 -3.29 19.90
CA LYS A 255 17.00 -3.05 19.94
C LYS A 255 16.22 -4.35 19.77
N SER A 256 15.08 -4.40 20.45
CA SER A 256 14.14 -5.51 20.32
C SER A 256 13.33 -5.34 19.03
N GLN A 257 12.96 -6.43 18.38
CA GLN A 257 12.04 -6.43 17.25
C GLN A 257 10.68 -6.92 17.72
N SER A 258 9.62 -6.19 17.36
CA SER A 258 8.25 -6.58 17.64
C SER A 258 7.42 -6.47 16.38
N GLY A 259 6.49 -7.39 16.23
CA GLY A 259 5.61 -7.47 15.08
C GLY A 259 4.20 -7.90 15.47
N PHE A 260 3.24 -7.49 14.66
CA PHE A 260 1.87 -8.00 14.77
C PHE A 260 1.29 -8.27 13.39
N VAL A 261 0.32 -9.18 13.34
CA VAL A 261 -0.49 -9.46 12.16
C VAL A 261 -1.94 -9.69 12.56
N PHE A 262 -2.85 -8.96 11.95
CA PHE A 262 -4.30 -9.16 12.03
C PHE A 262 -4.82 -9.74 10.73
N LYS A 263 -5.63 -10.80 10.83
CA LYS A 263 -6.29 -11.46 9.72
C LYS A 263 -7.80 -11.28 9.84
N LEU A 264 -8.45 -11.07 8.71
CA LEU A 264 -9.89 -11.09 8.57
C LEU A 264 -10.25 -12.18 7.56
N ASN A 265 -10.98 -13.19 7.99
CA ASN A 265 -11.41 -14.32 7.16
C ASN A 265 -10.23 -14.96 6.39
N GLY A 266 -9.12 -15.21 7.09
CA GLY A 266 -7.89 -15.80 6.54
C GLY A 266 -6.95 -14.84 5.82
N GLY A 267 -7.43 -13.67 5.38
CA GLY A 267 -6.60 -12.66 4.71
C GLY A 267 -6.05 -11.63 5.68
N VAL A 268 -4.76 -11.31 5.60
CA VAL A 268 -4.14 -10.27 6.43
C VAL A 268 -4.74 -8.88 6.10
N VAL A 269 -5.15 -8.13 7.12
CA VAL A 269 -5.70 -6.77 6.98
C VAL A 269 -4.80 -5.69 7.58
N ALA A 270 -4.02 -6.03 8.60
CA ALA A 270 -3.06 -5.12 9.21
C ALA A 270 -1.83 -5.90 9.68
N TRP A 271 -0.66 -5.34 9.48
CA TRP A 271 0.60 -5.90 9.98
C TRP A 271 1.63 -4.80 10.13
N LYS A 272 2.56 -5.01 11.03
CA LYS A 272 3.69 -4.11 11.21
C LYS A 272 4.85 -4.89 11.81
N GLU A 273 6.05 -4.55 11.36
CA GLU A 273 7.31 -4.96 11.97
C GLU A 273 8.04 -3.69 12.38
N PHE A 274 8.49 -3.58 13.62
CA PHE A 274 9.20 -2.40 14.10
C PHE A 274 10.23 -2.73 15.19
N GLN A 275 11.24 -1.88 15.30
CA GLN A 275 12.20 -1.94 16.40
C GLN A 275 11.71 -1.09 17.56
N ALA A 276 11.69 -1.67 18.76
CA ALA A 276 11.46 -0.96 20.00
C ALA A 276 12.81 -0.56 20.61
N GLY A 277 13.01 0.74 20.82
CA GLY A 277 14.14 1.26 21.59
C GLY A 277 13.83 1.26 23.08
N TYR A 278 14.80 0.88 23.91
CA TYR A 278 14.75 1.13 25.34
C TYR A 278 14.91 2.64 25.59
N HIS A 279 13.85 3.33 26.00
CA HIS A 279 14.00 4.55 26.80
C HIS A 279 14.14 4.12 28.27
N SER A 280 15.36 3.85 28.70
CA SER A 280 15.69 3.78 30.12
C SER A 280 15.67 5.20 30.71
N GLY A 281 14.48 5.70 31.00
CA GLY A 281 14.24 6.93 31.75
C GLY A 281 13.44 6.61 33.01
N PHE A 282 13.94 5.70 33.85
CA PHE A 282 13.48 5.62 35.24
C PHE A 282 14.03 6.85 35.96
N HIS A 283 13.24 7.93 35.99
CA HIS A 283 13.39 8.96 36.99
C HIS A 283 13.21 8.30 38.36
N HIS A 284 14.33 8.00 39.03
CA HIS A 284 14.32 7.82 40.46
C HIS A 284 14.05 9.19 41.06
N GLY A 285 12.90 9.29 41.75
CA GLY A 285 12.65 10.38 42.67
C GLY A 285 13.71 10.36 43.77
N SER A 286 14.16 11.56 44.12
CA SER A 286 14.76 11.90 45.41
C SER A 286 14.25 13.30 45.74
#